data_AF-A0A547PNS3-F1
#
_entry.id   AF-A0A547PNS3-F1
#
_cell.length_a   1.000
_cell.length_b   1.000
_cell.length_c   1.000
_cell.angle_alpha   90.00
_cell.angle_beta   90.00
_cell.angle_gamma   90.00
#
_symmetry.space_group_name_H-M   'P 1'
#
loop_
_entity.id
_entity.type
_entity.pdbx_description
1 polymer ?
#
loop_
_entity_poly.entity_id
_entity_poly.type
_entity_poly.pdbx_seq_one_letter_code
_entity_poly.pdbx_strand_id
1 'polypeptide(L)' 'MTNQTLLETLASTEGHATAYELLEATVCDSVSPAICTNPGCGYTTDMEPDQDQGWCEHCATNTVKSALVLAGMI' A
#
# COMPACT_ATOMS: atom_id res chain seq x y z
N MET A 1 8.75 -0.02 10.39
CA MET A 1 8.41 1.06 9.45
C MET A 1 7.07 1.64 9.88
N THR A 2 6.87 2.95 9.76
CA THR A 2 5.56 3.56 10.02
C THR A 2 4.70 3.46 8.77
N ASN A 3 3.38 3.59 8.89
CA ASN A 3 2.49 3.62 7.71
C ASN A 3 2.89 4.72 6.73
N GLN A 4 3.30 5.89 7.24
CA GLN A 4 3.80 6.99 6.41
C GLN A 4 5.00 6.57 5.54
N THR A 5 6.01 5.91 6.14
CA THR A 5 7.19 5.45 5.37
C THR A 5 6.83 4.37 4.34
N LEU A 6 5.82 3.55 4.62
CA LEU A 6 5.32 2.53 3.69
C LEU A 6 4.59 3.18 2.51
N LEU A 7 3.77 4.21 2.77
CA LEU A 7 3.09 4.99 1.72
C LEU A 7 4.07 5.70 0.80
N GLU A 8 5.11 6.32 1.35
CA GLU A 8 6.17 6.96 0.54
C GLU A 8 6.91 5.95 -0.32
N THR A 9 7.19 4.76 0.23
CA THR A 9 7.82 3.67 -0.52
C THR A 9 6.91 3.20 -1.65
N LEU A 10 5.65 2.92 -1.35
CA LEU A 10 4.65 2.49 -2.32
C LEU A 10 4.47 3.53 -3.44
N ALA A 11 4.35 4.81 -3.09
CA ALA A 11 4.24 5.89 -4.07
C ALA A 11 5.45 5.91 -5.02
N SER A 12 6.67 5.80 -4.48
CA SER A 12 7.87 5.73 -5.31
C SER A 12 7.92 4.48 -6.19
N THR A 13 7.42 3.33 -5.71
CA THR A 13 7.34 2.08 -6.49
C THR A 13 6.34 2.19 -7.64
N GLU A 14 5.20 2.82 -7.42
CA GLU A 14 4.16 3.08 -8.42
C GLU A 14 4.51 4.26 -9.37
N GLY A 15 5.61 4.96 -9.13
CA GLY A 15 6.10 6.05 -10.00
C GLY A 15 5.52 7.43 -9.68
N HIS A 16 4.92 7.61 -8.51
CA HIS A 16 4.46 8.90 -8.00
C HIS A 16 5.57 9.63 -7.22
N ALA A 17 5.59 10.97 -7.28
CA ALA A 17 6.59 11.76 -6.57
C ALA A 17 6.30 11.86 -5.07
N THR A 18 5.03 11.72 -4.67
CA THR A 18 4.59 11.84 -3.28
C THR A 18 3.47 10.85 -2.96
N ALA A 19 3.31 10.53 -1.67
CA ALA A 19 2.17 9.76 -1.19
C ALA A 19 0.83 10.41 -1.53
N TYR A 20 0.76 11.75 -1.59
CA TYR A 20 -0.47 12.46 -1.95
C TYR A 20 -0.90 12.18 -3.39
N GLU A 21 0.04 12.21 -4.34
CA GLU A 21 -0.24 11.89 -5.75
C GLU A 21 -0.74 10.45 -5.94
N LEU A 22 -0.17 9.50 -5.20
CA LEU A 22 -0.65 8.12 -5.16
C LEU A 22 -2.10 8.05 -4.63
N LEU A 23 -2.39 8.74 -3.52
CA LEU A 23 -3.73 8.73 -2.93
C LEU A 23 -4.76 9.39 -3.86
N GLU A 24 -4.41 10.50 -4.51
CA GLU A 24 -5.29 11.17 -5.49
C GLU A 24 -5.62 10.25 -6.67
N ALA A 25 -4.64 9.48 -7.15
CA ALA A 25 -4.84 8.53 -8.25
C ALA A 25 -5.73 7.33 -7.86
N THR A 26 -5.71 6.92 -6.59
CA THR A 26 -6.27 5.62 -6.16
C THR A 26 -7.58 5.74 -5.37
N VAL A 27 -7.90 6.92 -4.82
CA VAL A 27 -9.07 7.12 -3.95
C VAL A 27 -10.42 6.80 -4.60
N CYS A 28 -10.52 6.92 -5.92
CA CYS A 28 -11.75 6.64 -6.69
C CYS A 28 -11.64 5.38 -7.55
N ASP A 29 -10.54 4.63 -7.45
CA ASP A 29 -10.34 3.41 -8.24
C ASP A 29 -10.98 2.20 -7.53
N SER A 30 -11.32 1.20 -8.33
CA SER A 30 -11.80 -0.12 -7.91
C SER A 30 -10.72 -1.00 -7.29
N VAL A 31 -9.44 -0.71 -7.55
CA VAL A 31 -8.30 -1.39 -6.95
C VAL A 31 -7.32 -0.37 -6.41
N SER A 32 -6.59 -0.73 -5.35
CA SER A 32 -5.62 0.14 -4.71
C SER A 32 -4.27 -0.57 -4.65
N PRO A 33 -3.17 0.10 -5.05
CA PRO A 33 -1.83 -0.34 -4.79
C PRO A 33 -1.62 -0.55 -3.30
N ALA A 34 -0.82 -1.55 -2.98
CA ALA A 34 -0.64 -1.99 -1.62
C ALA A 34 0.77 -2.50 -1.38
N ILE A 35 1.16 -2.52 -0.11
CA ILE A 35 2.52 -2.90 0.30
C ILE A 35 2.51 -3.76 1.55
N CYS A 36 3.41 -4.74 1.59
CA CYS A 36 3.66 -5.57 2.77
C CYS A 36 4.20 -4.72 3.93
N THR A 37 3.57 -4.82 5.10
CA THR A 37 3.95 -4.06 6.30
C THR A 37 5.02 -4.75 7.15
N ASN A 38 5.48 -5.95 6.77
CA ASN A 38 6.58 -6.61 7.47
C ASN A 38 7.88 -5.80 7.29
N PRO A 39 8.68 -5.62 8.37
CA PRO A 39 9.91 -4.83 8.29
C PRO A 39 10.85 -5.31 7.18
N GLY A 40 11.15 -4.42 6.22
CA GLY A 40 12.13 -4.67 5.17
C GLY A 40 11.65 -5.53 3.99
N CYS A 41 10.36 -5.87 3.89
CA CYS A 41 9.85 -6.67 2.78
C CYS A 41 9.72 -5.86 1.48
N GLY A 42 8.90 -4.80 1.49
CA GLY A 42 8.70 -3.94 0.33
C GLY A 42 7.95 -4.60 -0.85
N TYR A 43 7.40 -5.81 -0.69
CA TYR A 43 6.54 -6.42 -1.71
C TYR A 43 5.29 -5.57 -1.94
N THR A 44 4.96 -5.30 -3.20
CA THR A 44 3.75 -4.59 -3.61
C THR A 44 2.85 -5.45 -4.49
N THR A 45 1.55 -5.15 -4.46
CA THR A 45 0.53 -5.77 -5.30
C THR A 45 -0.74 -4.89 -5.29
N ASP A 46 -1.69 -5.17 -6.17
CA ASP A 46 -3.01 -4.51 -6.17
C ASP A 46 -4.01 -5.33 -5.35
N MET A 47 -4.91 -4.64 -4.65
CA MET A 47 -5.96 -5.25 -3.84
C MET A 47 -7.19 -4.34 -3.74
N GLU A 48 -8.24 -4.82 -3.07
CA GLU A 48 -9.40 -3.98 -2.77
C GLU A 48 -8.99 -2.78 -1.89
N PRO A 49 -9.56 -1.58 -2.13
CA PRO A 49 -9.13 -0.37 -1.43
C PRO A 49 -9.25 -0.43 0.10
N ASP A 50 -10.22 -1.14 0.66
CA ASP A 50 -10.49 -1.24 2.10
C ASP A 50 -9.79 -2.42 2.79
N GLN A 51 -9.05 -3.24 2.05
CA GLN A 51 -8.50 -4.46 2.60
C GLN A 51 -7.22 -4.19 3.43
N ASP A 52 -7.17 -4.76 4.64
CA ASP A 52 -6.08 -4.54 5.62
C ASP A 52 -5.22 -5.79 5.91
N GLN A 53 -5.50 -6.90 5.20
CA GLN A 53 -4.91 -8.23 5.43
C GLN A 53 -4.66 -9.01 4.11
N GLY A 54 -4.06 -8.36 3.11
CA GLY A 54 -3.65 -9.00 1.86
C GLY A 54 -2.46 -9.96 2.00
N TRP A 55 -2.37 -10.95 1.11
CA TRP A 55 -1.31 -11.97 1.13
C TRP A 55 0.00 -11.42 0.54
N CYS A 56 1.11 -11.63 1.25
CA CYS A 56 2.45 -11.30 0.76
C CYS A 56 3.17 -12.55 0.25
N GLU A 57 3.53 -12.56 -1.04
CA GLU A 57 4.22 -13.70 -1.67
C GLU A 57 5.66 -13.89 -1.18
N HIS A 58 6.28 -12.86 -0.59
CA HIS A 58 7.63 -12.94 -0.05
C HIS A 58 7.65 -13.43 1.41
N CYS A 59 6.70 -12.96 2.21
CA CYS A 59 6.65 -13.27 3.64
C CYS A 59 5.74 -14.45 3.99
N ALA A 60 4.92 -14.91 3.05
CA ALA A 60 3.90 -15.93 3.28
C ALA A 60 2.98 -15.62 4.48
N THR A 61 2.54 -14.35 4.57
CA THR A 61 1.67 -13.84 5.65
C THR A 61 0.68 -12.82 5.11
N ASN A 62 -0.45 -12.64 5.80
CA ASN A 62 -1.50 -11.66 5.48
C ASN A 62 -1.16 -10.24 5.98
N THR A 63 -0.07 -9.68 5.49
CA THR A 63 0.49 -8.40 5.96
C THR A 63 0.53 -7.31 4.90
N VAL A 64 -0.13 -7.49 3.76
CA VAL A 64 -0.25 -6.44 2.74
C VAL A 64 -1.44 -5.55 3.06
N LYS A 65 -1.25 -4.23 3.02
CA LYS A 65 -2.31 -3.23 3.22
C LYS A 65 -2.38 -2.27 2.05
N SER A 66 -3.59 -1.90 1.65
CA SER A 66 -3.82 -0.90 0.60
C SER A 66 -3.29 0.48 1.00
N ALA A 67 -3.06 1.33 0.00
CA ALA A 67 -2.65 2.71 0.22
C ALA A 67 -3.66 3.47 1.10
N LEU A 68 -4.97 3.29 0.86
CA LEU A 68 -6.00 4.03 1.59
C LEU A 68 -6.08 3.61 3.08
N VAL A 69 -5.91 2.32 3.37
CA VAL A 69 -5.84 1.81 4.75
C VAL A 69 -4.57 2.31 5.44
N LEU A 70 -3.42 2.32 4.76
CA LEU A 70 -2.18 2.87 5.32
C LEU A 70 -2.33 4.36 5.64
N ALA A 71 -3.06 5.11 4.82
CA ALA A 71 -3.36 6.53 5.02
C ALA A 71 -4.41 6.79 6.12
N GLY A 72 -5.12 5.74 6.57
CA GLY A 72 -6.19 5.86 7.56
C GLY A 72 -7.43 6.57 7.01
N MET A 73 -7.67 6.48 5.70
CA MET A 73 -8.83 7.09 5.04
C MET A 73 -10.08 6.23 5.13
N ILE A 74 -9.91 4.90 5.25
CA ILE A 74 -10.95 3.88 5.38
C ILE A 74 -10.49 2.74 6.30
#